data_AF-A0AAD6Z637-F1
#
_entry.id   AF-A0AAD6Z637-F1
#
_cell.length_a   1.000
_cell.length_b   1.000
_cell.length_c   1.000
_cell.angle_alpha   90.00
_cell.angle_beta   90.00
_cell.angle_gamma   90.00
#
_symmetry.space_group_name_H-M   'P 1'
#
loop_
_entity.id
_entity.type
_entity.pdbx_description
1 polymer ?
#
loop_
_entity_poly.entity_id
_entity_poly.type
_entity_poly.pdbx_seq_one_letter_code
_entity_poly.pdbx_strand_id
1 'polypeptide(L)'
;IGPYIADYPEQVWLAAIVQNWCPKCDAVPDALDAEGARLHTRTKTETLIMCFDPGILWDEYEVRADISLTNDFPRADIHEVLSPDLLHQVIKGTFKDHLVTWVNEYQHLEHGEKRALEIIQDID
;
A
#
# COMPACT_ATOMS: atom_id res chain seq x y z
N ILE A 1 22.34 -0.83 5.91
CA ILE A 1 21.23 -1.71 6.33
C ILE A 1 20.58 -2.25 5.04
N GLY A 2 20.16 -3.51 5.03
CA GLY A 2 19.49 -4.11 3.86
C GLY A 2 18.02 -3.68 3.75
N PRO A 3 17.37 -3.91 2.60
CA PRO A 3 15.96 -3.60 2.44
C PRO A 3 15.10 -4.40 3.43
N TYR A 4 14.10 -3.75 4.03
CA TYR A 4 13.08 -4.37 4.85
C TYR A 4 11.89 -4.74 3.96
N ILE A 5 11.67 -6.05 3.78
CA ILE A 5 10.60 -6.60 2.94
C ILE A 5 9.44 -6.98 3.87
N ALA A 6 8.30 -6.33 3.66
CA ALA A 6 7.07 -6.51 4.42
C ALA A 6 5.88 -6.48 3.48
N ASP A 7 4.79 -7.13 3.88
CA ASP A 7 3.51 -6.97 3.20
C ASP A 7 2.91 -5.58 3.44
N TYR A 8 1.93 -5.19 2.64
CA TYR A 8 1.40 -3.83 2.71
C TYR A 8 0.84 -3.43 4.10
N PRO A 9 0.04 -4.26 4.81
CA PRO A 9 -0.40 -3.93 6.17
C PRO A 9 0.77 -3.69 7.14
N GLU A 10 1.83 -4.50 7.08
CA GLU A 10 3.02 -4.29 7.89
C GLU A 10 3.75 -3.00 7.48
N GLN A 11 3.86 -2.71 6.18
CA GLN A 11 4.43 -1.45 5.69
C GLN A 11 3.68 -0.21 6.20
N VAL A 12 2.34 -0.26 6.23
CA VAL A 12 1.49 0.83 6.75
C VAL A 12 1.82 1.11 8.22
N TRP A 13 1.95 0.06 9.03
CA TRP A 13 2.34 0.18 10.44
C TRP A 13 3.76 0.72 10.60
N LEU A 14 4.71 0.19 9.83
CA LEU A 14 6.12 0.54 9.95
C LEU A 14 6.43 1.97 9.50
N ALA A 15 5.81 2.40 8.41
CA ALA A 15 5.99 3.75 7.87
C ALA A 15 5.11 4.81 8.57
N ALA A 16 4.29 4.41 9.56
CA ALA A 16 3.37 5.29 10.28
C ALA A 16 2.44 6.08 9.34
N ILE A 17 1.87 5.40 8.33
CA ILE A 17 0.93 5.99 7.38
C ILE A 17 -0.50 5.48 7.60
N VAL A 18 -1.49 6.17 7.05
CA VAL A 18 -2.87 5.67 6.94
C VAL A 18 -2.95 4.59 5.85
N GLN A 19 -3.87 3.64 6.00
CA GLN A 19 -4.10 2.59 5.00
C GLN A 19 -4.55 3.18 3.65
N ASN A 20 -4.17 2.50 2.56
CA ASN A 20 -4.36 2.90 1.16
C ASN A 20 -3.46 4.04 0.67
N TRP A 21 -2.45 4.43 1.45
CA TRP A 21 -1.42 5.37 1.05
C TRP A 21 -0.08 4.73 0.70
N CYS A 22 0.76 5.46 -0.01
CA CYS A 22 2.09 5.01 -0.36
C CYS A 22 3.02 5.05 0.88
N PRO A 23 3.68 3.95 1.26
CA PRO A 23 4.59 3.93 2.41
C PRO A 23 5.96 4.56 2.07
N LYS A 24 6.15 4.99 0.82
CA LYS A 24 7.38 5.61 0.34
C LYS A 24 7.29 7.11 0.11
N CYS A 25 6.12 7.64 -0.26
CA CYS A 25 5.95 9.05 -0.57
C CYS A 25 4.57 9.56 -0.13
N ASP A 26 4.43 10.88 -0.14
CA ASP A 26 3.18 11.61 0.14
C ASP A 26 2.29 11.79 -1.11
N ALA A 27 2.41 10.88 -2.10
CA ALA A 27 1.55 10.92 -3.27
C ALA A 27 0.11 10.56 -2.88
N VAL A 28 -0.84 11.35 -3.37
CA VAL A 28 -2.26 11.15 -3.13
C VAL A 28 -2.74 9.90 -3.90
N PRO A 29 -3.45 8.95 -3.27
CA PRO A 29 -3.88 7.69 -3.90
C PRO A 29 -4.68 7.90 -5.19
N ASP A 30 -5.52 8.93 -5.21
CA ASP A 30 -6.35 9.27 -6.37
C ASP A 30 -5.61 10.11 -7.43
N ALA A 31 -4.35 10.50 -7.18
CA ALA A 31 -3.55 11.36 -8.05
C ALA A 31 -2.06 11.01 -7.99
N LEU A 32 -1.71 9.73 -8.21
CA LEU A 32 -0.33 9.23 -8.14
C LEU A 32 0.64 9.91 -9.12
N ASP A 33 0.13 10.40 -10.25
CA ASP A 33 0.92 11.10 -11.27
C ASP A 33 1.04 12.62 -11.01
N ALA A 34 0.46 13.12 -9.92
CA ALA A 34 0.53 14.53 -9.58
C ALA A 34 1.99 14.94 -9.31
N GLU A 35 2.39 16.07 -9.88
CA GLU A 35 3.70 16.65 -9.59
C GLU A 35 3.80 17.08 -8.12
N GLY A 36 5.00 16.96 -7.55
CA GLY A 36 5.30 17.48 -6.23
C GLY A 36 5.30 16.45 -5.10
N ALA A 37 4.98 15.19 -5.39
CA ALA A 37 5.16 14.11 -4.42
C ALA A 37 6.64 13.97 -4.01
N ARG A 38 6.87 13.81 -2.71
CA ARG A 38 8.17 13.66 -2.07
C ARG A 38 8.21 12.39 -1.24
N LEU A 39 9.40 11.83 -1.14
CA LEU A 39 9.64 10.68 -0.28
C LEU A 39 9.37 11.04 1.18
N HIS A 40 8.81 10.08 1.92
CA HIS A 40 8.80 10.15 3.38
C HIS A 40 10.24 10.17 3.90
N THR A 41 10.46 10.94 4.95
CA THR A 41 11.75 11.01 5.63
C THR A 41 11.47 11.14 7.12
N ARG A 42 12.34 10.59 7.97
CA ARG A 42 12.21 10.76 9.41
C ARG A 42 12.01 12.23 9.80
N THR A 43 12.81 13.13 9.26
CA THR A 43 12.72 14.57 9.56
C THR A 43 11.35 15.15 9.23
N LYS A 44 10.77 14.79 8.08
CA LYS A 44 9.44 15.26 7.68
C LYS A 44 8.37 14.71 8.63
N THR A 45 8.40 13.40 8.90
CA THR A 45 7.45 12.72 9.78
C THR A 45 7.51 13.31 11.20
N GLU A 46 8.70 13.49 11.76
CA GLU A 46 8.89 14.11 13.08
C GLU A 46 8.40 15.55 13.12
N THR A 47 8.69 16.35 12.09
CA THR A 47 8.25 17.75 12.02
C THR A 47 6.72 17.83 11.99
N LEU A 48 6.06 16.98 11.20
CA LEU A 48 4.61 16.91 11.14
C LEU A 48 4.03 16.55 12.51
N ILE A 49 4.54 15.49 13.15
CA ILE A 49 4.09 15.03 14.47
C ILE A 49 4.26 16.12 15.55
N MET A 50 5.32 16.93 15.46
CA MET A 50 5.54 18.03 16.40
C MET A 50 4.66 19.27 16.15
N CYS A 51 4.23 19.49 14.91
CA CYS A 51 3.54 20.72 14.51
C CYS A 51 2.01 20.60 14.52
N PHE A 52 1.46 19.41 14.34
CA PHE A 52 0.03 19.20 14.12
C PHE A 52 -0.58 18.24 15.13
N ASP A 53 -1.89 18.37 15.37
CA ASP A 53 -2.61 17.41 16.20
C ASP A 53 -2.87 16.10 15.42
N PRO A 54 -3.08 14.96 16.11
CA PRO A 54 -3.29 13.67 15.47
C PRO A 54 -4.43 13.60 14.44
N GLY A 55 -5.49 14.42 14.60
CA GLY A 55 -6.59 14.50 13.65
C GLY A 55 -6.15 15.16 12.34
N ILE A 56 -5.49 16.32 12.41
CA ILE A 56 -4.91 16.96 11.21
C ILE A 56 -3.87 16.04 10.55
N LEU A 57 -3.05 15.36 11.33
CA LEU A 57 -2.08 14.41 10.79
C LEU A 57 -2.74 13.27 10.04
N TRP A 58 -3.86 12.76 10.55
CA TRP A 58 -4.62 11.70 9.90
C TRP A 58 -5.32 12.18 8.63
N ASP A 59 -5.96 13.34 8.68
CA ASP A 59 -6.84 13.84 7.63
C ASP A 59 -6.11 14.57 6.49
N GLU A 60 -5.02 15.31 6.79
CA GLU A 60 -4.33 16.17 5.82
C GLU A 60 -2.95 15.70 5.41
N TYR A 61 -2.29 14.90 6.26
CA TYR A 61 -0.91 14.44 6.02
C TYR A 61 -0.79 12.91 5.96
N GLU A 62 -1.88 12.21 6.29
CA GLU A 62 -2.00 10.77 6.43
C GLU A 62 -0.86 10.10 7.21
N VAL A 63 -0.35 10.83 8.21
CA VAL A 63 0.64 10.36 9.16
C VAL A 63 -0.06 9.93 10.44
N ARG A 64 0.34 8.78 10.95
CA ARG A 64 -0.10 8.26 12.23
C ARG A 64 0.84 8.73 13.33
N ALA A 65 0.35 9.56 14.23
CA ALA A 65 1.12 10.07 15.36
C ALA A 65 1.38 9.02 16.46
N ASP A 66 0.65 7.90 16.44
CA ASP A 66 0.68 6.88 17.49
C ASP A 66 1.79 5.84 17.32
N ILE A 67 2.50 5.83 16.19
CA ILE A 67 3.52 4.83 15.87
C ILE A 67 4.76 5.50 15.31
N SER A 68 5.92 5.21 15.90
CA SER A 68 7.22 5.68 15.43
C SER A 68 8.26 4.60 15.72
N LEU A 69 8.32 3.58 14.87
CA LEU A 69 9.12 2.38 15.18
C LEU A 69 10.63 2.63 15.14
N THR A 70 11.11 3.52 14.26
CA THR A 70 12.55 3.71 14.03
C THR A 70 13.08 5.12 14.29
N ASN A 71 12.27 6.08 14.74
CA ASN A 71 12.77 7.46 14.89
C ASN A 71 13.92 7.54 15.91
N ASP A 72 13.84 6.74 16.98
CA ASP A 72 14.88 6.67 18.01
C ASP A 72 16.09 5.80 17.61
N PHE A 73 16.06 5.14 16.44
CA PHE A 73 17.15 4.27 16.02
C PHE A 73 18.27 5.10 15.37
N PRO A 74 19.49 5.14 15.94
CA PRO A 74 20.54 6.05 15.48
C PRO A 74 21.10 5.70 14.10
N ARG A 75 20.83 4.49 13.60
CA ARG A 75 21.42 3.96 12.35
C ARG A 75 20.41 3.31 11.42
N ALA A 76 19.11 3.42 11.70
CA ALA A 76 18.07 2.80 10.89
C ALA A 76 16.91 3.78 10.72
N ASP A 77 16.56 4.08 9.48
CA ASP A 77 15.36 4.84 9.12
C ASP A 77 14.48 3.93 8.27
N ILE A 78 13.27 3.62 8.76
CA ILE A 78 12.32 2.77 8.06
C ILE A 78 11.98 3.32 6.67
N HIS A 79 11.88 4.64 6.51
CA HIS A 79 11.52 5.27 5.25
C HIS A 79 12.60 5.03 4.19
N GLU A 80 13.87 4.93 4.60
CA GLU A 80 15.00 4.60 3.72
C GLU A 80 15.04 3.11 3.36
N VAL A 81 14.79 2.23 4.33
CA VAL A 81 15.06 0.79 4.16
C VAL A 81 13.86 -0.02 3.68
N LEU A 82 12.62 0.49 3.79
CA LEU A 82 11.44 -0.22 3.29
C LEU A 82 11.62 -0.57 1.80
N SER A 83 11.40 -1.82 1.38
CA SER A 83 11.35 -2.11 -0.06
C SER A 83 9.93 -1.88 -0.59
N PRO A 84 9.75 -1.24 -1.75
CA PRO A 84 8.45 -1.21 -2.40
C PRO A 84 7.92 -2.64 -2.59
N ASP A 85 6.74 -2.94 -2.05
CA ASP A 85 6.11 -4.26 -2.22
C ASP A 85 5.31 -4.31 -3.52
N LEU A 86 5.97 -3.95 -4.61
CA LEU A 86 5.37 -3.89 -5.94
C LEU A 86 4.90 -5.27 -6.39
N LEU A 87 5.64 -6.33 -6.07
CA LEU A 87 5.31 -7.66 -6.53
C LEU A 87 4.04 -8.21 -5.86
N HIS A 88 3.90 -8.05 -4.54
CA HIS A 88 2.69 -8.50 -3.86
C HIS A 88 1.48 -7.66 -4.26
N GLN A 89 1.62 -6.33 -4.32
CA GLN A 89 0.55 -5.42 -4.73
C GLN A 89 0.05 -5.75 -6.14
N VAL A 90 0.97 -5.92 -7.07
CA VAL A 90 0.66 -6.27 -8.47
C VAL A 90 0.03 -7.67 -8.56
N ILE A 91 0.56 -8.67 -7.86
CA ILE A 91 0.02 -10.04 -7.93
C ILE A 91 -1.34 -10.16 -7.24
N LYS A 92 -1.50 -9.65 -6.01
CA LYS A 92 -2.74 -9.81 -5.25
C LYS A 92 -3.82 -8.79 -5.60
N GLY A 93 -3.47 -7.53 -5.79
CA GLY A 93 -4.46 -6.45 -5.97
C GLY A 93 -4.84 -6.24 -7.43
N THR A 94 -3.87 -6.33 -8.35
CA THR A 94 -4.14 -6.07 -9.77
C THR A 94 -4.36 -7.37 -10.53
N PHE A 95 -3.40 -8.29 -10.50
CA PHE A 95 -3.49 -9.48 -11.33
C PHE A 95 -4.48 -10.49 -10.81
N LYS A 96 -4.52 -10.82 -9.51
CA LYS A 96 -5.45 -11.84 -9.02
C LYS A 96 -6.90 -11.46 -9.34
N ASP A 97 -7.32 -10.25 -9.00
CA ASP A 97 -8.71 -9.85 -9.15
C ASP A 97 -9.10 -9.65 -10.63
N HIS A 98 -8.22 -9.06 -11.45
CA HIS A 98 -8.48 -8.94 -12.88
C HIS A 98 -8.40 -10.28 -13.61
N LEU A 99 -7.42 -11.13 -13.29
CA LEU A 99 -7.27 -12.45 -13.91
C LEU A 99 -8.46 -13.34 -13.56
N VAL A 100 -8.90 -13.38 -12.30
CA VAL A 100 -10.09 -14.12 -11.89
C VAL A 100 -11.32 -13.61 -12.63
N THR A 101 -11.49 -12.29 -12.73
CA THR A 101 -12.59 -11.67 -13.49
C THR A 101 -12.56 -12.08 -14.96
N TRP A 102 -11.43 -11.93 -15.64
CA TRP A 102 -11.29 -12.27 -17.05
C TRP A 102 -11.45 -13.77 -17.33
N VAL A 103 -10.94 -14.63 -16.44
CA VAL A 103 -11.13 -16.07 -16.56
C VAL A 103 -12.61 -16.41 -16.45
N ASN A 104 -13.32 -15.83 -15.48
CA ASN A 104 -14.77 -16.05 -15.33
C ASN A 104 -15.55 -15.56 -16.56
N GLU A 105 -15.25 -14.35 -17.06
CA GLU A 105 -15.81 -13.82 -18.30
C GLU A 105 -15.55 -14.75 -19.51
N TYR A 106 -14.32 -15.26 -19.64
CA TYR A 106 -13.95 -16.20 -20.68
C TYR A 106 -14.75 -17.50 -20.60
N GLN A 107 -14.92 -18.08 -19.40
CA GLN A 107 -15.73 -19.30 -19.24
C GLN A 107 -17.18 -19.07 -19.70
N HIS A 108 -17.77 -17.92 -19.37
CA HIS A 108 -19.11 -17.56 -19.81
C HIS A 108 -19.21 -17.40 -21.33
N LEU A 109 -18.22 -16.77 -21.96
CA LEU A 109 -18.16 -16.59 -23.42
C LEU A 109 -18.01 -17.92 -24.18
N GLU A 110 -17.15 -18.82 -23.70
CA GLU A 110 -16.80 -20.05 -24.42
C GLU A 110 -17.81 -21.17 -24.21
N HIS A 111 -18.37 -21.29 -22.99
CA HIS A 111 -19.19 -22.45 -22.60
C HIS A 111 -20.66 -22.12 -22.34
N GLY A 112 -21.03 -20.84 -22.32
CA GLY A 112 -22.37 -20.38 -21.97
C GLY A 112 -22.67 -20.52 -20.46
N GLU A 113 -23.68 -19.79 -19.99
CA GLU A 113 -23.94 -19.54 -18.58
C GLU A 113 -23.94 -20.80 -17.69
N LYS A 114 -24.68 -21.84 -18.09
CA LYS A 114 -24.88 -23.02 -17.26
C LYS A 114 -23.61 -23.86 -17.08
N ARG A 115 -22.84 -24.06 -18.15
CA ARG A 115 -21.60 -24.85 -18.13
C ARG A 115 -20.44 -24.05 -17.53
N ALA A 116 -20.40 -22.74 -17.78
CA ALA A 116 -19.45 -21.84 -17.15
C ALA A 116 -19.57 -21.85 -15.63
N LEU A 117 -20.80 -21.77 -15.10
CA LEU A 117 -21.04 -21.85 -13.66
C LEU A 117 -20.57 -23.18 -13.05
N GLU A 118 -20.81 -24.31 -13.72
CA GLU A 118 -20.29 -25.62 -13.27
C GLU A 118 -18.76 -25.63 -13.20
N ILE A 119 -18.08 -25.04 -14.19
CA ILE A 119 -16.61 -24.97 -14.23
C ILE A 119 -16.09 -24.02 -13.16
N ILE A 120 -16.67 -22.82 -13.03
CA ILE A 120 -16.28 -21.81 -12.04
C ILE A 120 -16.45 -22.38 -10.62
N GLN A 121 -17.54 -23.10 -10.37
CA GLN A 121 -17.82 -23.70 -9.06
C GLN A 121 -16.90 -24.88 -8.70
N ASP A 122 -16.23 -25.48 -9.69
CA ASP A 122 -15.21 -26.53 -9.48
C ASP A 122 -13.81 -25.96 -9.23
N ILE A 123 -13.55 -24.72 -9.70
CA ILE A 123 -12.25 -24.03 -9.54
C ILE A 123 -12.20 -23.03 -8.38
N ASP A 124 -13.37 -22.56 -7.90
CA ASP A 124 -13.52 -21.77 -6.65
C ASP A 124 -13.20 -22.61 -5.39
#